data_AF-A0A383BST8-F1
#
_entry.id   AF-A0A383BST8-F1
#
_cell.length_a   1.000
_cell.length_b   1.000
_cell.length_c   1.000
_cell.angle_alpha   90.00
_cell.angle_beta   90.00
_cell.angle_gamma   90.00
#
_symmetry.space_group_name_H-M   'P 1'
#
loop_
_entity.id
_entity.type
_entity.pdbx_description
1 polymer ?
#
loop_
_entity_poly.entity_id
_entity_poly.type
_entity_poly.pdbx_seq_one_letter_code
_entity_poly.pdbx_strand_id
1 'polypeptide(L)'
;MRFDELNESNYIMFAIKNYENPQAVTQEDFYEDMKRFKWVKRLLNKYKNTGDLNVHLVMNHFIILYNVFGEATTPLLFYKLDKDLWSILKTFVIYLERLPEFPLTALHDIPIDEKCLQLLNDL
;
A
#
# COMPACT_ATOMS: atom_id res chain seq x y z
N MET A 1 -13.44 6.83 -11.82
CA MET A 1 -13.21 5.55 -11.14
C MET A 1 -14.40 5.27 -10.23
N ARG A 2 -15.34 4.40 -10.64
CA ARG A 2 -16.39 3.93 -9.73
C ARG A 2 -15.86 2.67 -9.05
N PHE A 3 -15.27 2.89 -7.88
CA PHE A 3 -14.95 1.86 -6.91
C PHE A 3 -16.27 1.46 -6.21
N ASP A 4 -16.99 0.48 -6.72
CA ASP A 4 -17.94 -0.22 -5.85
C ASP A 4 -17.08 -1.12 -4.96
N GLU A 5 -16.63 -0.53 -3.85
CA GLU A 5 -15.83 -1.05 -2.73
C GLU A 5 -15.22 -2.45 -2.89
N LEU A 6 -13.88 -2.53 -2.75
CA LEU A 6 -13.22 -3.81 -2.57
C LEU A 6 -13.80 -4.52 -1.35
N ASN A 7 -14.14 -5.78 -1.51
CA ASN A 7 -14.74 -6.65 -0.50
C ASN A 7 -14.17 -8.06 -0.63
N GLU A 8 -14.51 -8.94 0.32
CA GLU A 8 -13.91 -10.28 0.42
C GLU A 8 -14.10 -11.13 -0.85
N SER A 9 -15.17 -10.88 -1.60
CA SER A 9 -15.51 -11.62 -2.82
C SER A 9 -14.82 -11.11 -4.09
N ASN A 10 -14.42 -9.83 -4.15
CA ASN A 10 -13.92 -9.21 -5.38
C ASN A 10 -12.41 -8.91 -5.37
N TYR A 11 -11.79 -8.77 -4.20
CA TYR A 11 -10.44 -8.20 -4.13
C TYR A 11 -9.38 -9.09 -4.78
N ILE A 12 -9.54 -10.42 -4.71
CA ILE A 12 -8.61 -11.37 -5.33
C ILE A 12 -8.68 -11.25 -6.85
N MET A 13 -9.90 -11.24 -7.40
CA MET A 13 -10.10 -11.08 -8.84
C MET A 13 -9.54 -9.74 -9.34
N PHE A 14 -9.74 -8.67 -8.55
CA PHE A 14 -9.16 -7.36 -8.83
C PHE A 14 -7.62 -7.40 -8.82
N ALA A 15 -7.01 -8.05 -7.82
CA ALA A 15 -5.55 -8.21 -7.74
C ALA A 15 -4.99 -9.01 -8.92
N ILE A 16 -5.61 -10.14 -9.27
CA ILE A 16 -5.18 -10.98 -10.40
C ILE A 16 -5.23 -10.20 -11.72
N LYS A 17 -6.30 -9.44 -11.96
CA LYS A 17 -6.44 -8.67 -13.20
C LYS A 17 -5.38 -7.58 -13.39
N ASN A 18 -4.79 -7.10 -12.31
CA ASN A 18 -3.78 -6.05 -12.33
C ASN A 18 -2.38 -6.60 -11.97
N TYR A 19 -2.21 -7.92 -11.90
CA TYR A 19 -0.93 -8.54 -11.57
C TYR A 19 -0.08 -8.71 -12.82
N GLU A 20 1.03 -7.98 -12.87
CA GLU A 20 2.03 -8.03 -13.93
C GLU A 20 3.41 -8.25 -13.29
N ASN A 21 3.84 -9.50 -13.22
CA ASN A 21 5.19 -9.84 -12.78
C ASN A 21 5.86 -10.76 -13.81
N PRO A 22 6.83 -10.25 -14.61
CA PRO A 22 7.54 -11.05 -15.61
C PRO A 22 8.31 -12.25 -15.02
N GLN A 23 8.61 -12.22 -13.72
CA GLN A 23 9.34 -13.28 -13.02
C GLN A 23 8.41 -14.32 -12.38
N ALA A 24 7.10 -14.03 -12.28
CA ALA A 24 6.13 -14.95 -11.73
C ALA A 24 5.65 -15.91 -12.82
N VAL A 25 5.79 -17.21 -12.55
CA VAL A 25 5.42 -18.26 -13.51
C VAL A 25 4.21 -19.06 -12.98
N THR A 26 3.95 -18.99 -11.68
CA THR A 26 2.95 -19.81 -11.00
C THR A 26 1.97 -19.00 -10.16
N GLN A 27 0.86 -19.64 -9.80
CA GLN A 27 -0.11 -19.08 -8.84
C GLN A 27 0.51 -18.90 -7.44
N GLU A 28 1.50 -19.71 -7.07
CA GLU A 28 2.19 -19.60 -5.78
C GLU A 28 2.94 -18.27 -5.68
N ASP A 29 3.64 -17.86 -6.75
CA ASP A 29 4.37 -16.59 -6.83
C ASP A 29 3.42 -15.39 -6.57
N PHE A 30 2.23 -15.42 -7.17
CA PHE A 30 1.19 -14.41 -6.91
C PHE A 30 0.82 -14.34 -5.42
N TYR A 31 0.60 -15.49 -4.77
CA TYR A 31 0.28 -15.50 -3.34
C TYR A 31 1.46 -15.07 -2.47
N GLU A 32 2.70 -15.28 -2.89
CA GLU A 32 3.87 -14.76 -2.21
C GLU A 32 3.92 -13.23 -2.25
N ASP A 33 3.65 -12.63 -3.39
CA ASP A 33 3.54 -11.17 -3.50
C ASP A 33 2.36 -10.63 -2.69
N MET A 34 1.23 -11.35 -2.65
CA MET A 34 0.11 -11.02 -1.78
C MET A 34 0.45 -11.08 -0.28
N LYS A 35 1.42 -11.90 0.15
CA LYS A 35 1.88 -11.89 1.55
C LYS A 35 2.56 -10.56 1.91
N ARG A 36 3.07 -9.79 0.95
CA ARG A 36 3.73 -8.49 1.21
C ARG A 36 2.79 -7.47 1.83
N PHE A 37 1.49 -7.47 1.49
CA PHE A 37 0.49 -6.62 2.16
C PHE A 37 0.44 -6.89 3.67
N LYS A 38 0.52 -8.17 4.09
CA LYS A 38 0.56 -8.55 5.51
C LYS A 38 1.85 -8.07 6.19
N TRP A 39 2.98 -8.09 5.48
CA TRP A 39 4.25 -7.56 5.99
C TRP A 39 4.22 -6.05 6.15
N VAL A 40 3.71 -5.31 5.16
CA VAL A 40 3.48 -3.85 5.27
C VAL A 40 2.61 -3.56 6.50
N LYS A 41 1.47 -4.25 6.65
CA LYS A 41 0.60 -4.11 7.83
C LYS A 41 1.36 -4.33 9.14
N ARG A 42 2.23 -5.34 9.23
CA ARG A 42 3.05 -5.61 10.42
C ARG A 42 4.04 -4.48 10.71
N LEU A 43 4.72 -3.97 9.69
CA LEU A 43 5.71 -2.90 9.84
C LEU A 43 5.06 -1.59 10.27
N LEU A 44 3.91 -1.22 9.68
CA LEU A 44 3.18 -0.02 10.07
C LEU A 44 2.60 -0.14 11.48
N ASN A 45 2.10 -1.32 11.87
CA ASN A 45 1.70 -1.58 13.26
C ASN A 45 2.86 -1.44 14.25
N LYS A 46 4.05 -1.95 13.88
CA LYS A 46 5.24 -1.77 14.72
C LYS A 46 5.55 -0.29 14.90
N TYR A 47 5.59 0.49 13.82
CA TYR A 47 5.81 1.94 13.90
C TYR A 47 4.76 2.64 14.75
N LYS A 48 3.48 2.30 14.58
CA LYS A 48 2.41 2.86 15.42
C LYS A 48 2.62 2.58 16.91
N ASN A 49 3.09 1.38 17.26
CA ASN A 49 3.25 0.97 18.66
C ASN A 49 4.56 1.45 19.31
N THR A 50 5.68 1.45 18.57
CA THR A 50 7.01 1.76 19.13
C THR A 50 7.52 3.15 18.73
N GLY A 51 6.97 3.75 17.68
CA GLY A 51 7.45 4.99 17.09
C GLY A 51 8.69 4.83 16.19
N ASP A 52 9.19 3.59 16.02
CA ASP A 52 10.36 3.25 15.21
C ASP A 52 9.96 2.66 13.87
N LEU A 53 10.42 3.28 12.78
CA LEU A 53 10.14 2.88 11.41
C LEU A 53 11.45 2.60 10.67
N ASN A 54 11.60 1.37 10.16
CA ASN A 54 12.67 1.11 9.18
C ASN A 54 12.14 1.51 7.80
N VAL A 55 12.41 2.76 7.41
CA VAL A 55 11.85 3.36 6.20
C VAL A 55 12.29 2.59 4.95
N HIS A 56 13.57 2.21 4.82
CA HIS A 56 14.06 1.42 3.68
C HIS A 56 13.33 0.09 3.52
N LEU A 57 13.11 -0.63 4.62
CA LEU A 57 12.43 -1.93 4.57
C LEU A 57 10.98 -1.77 4.12
N VAL A 58 10.26 -0.79 4.67
CA VAL A 58 8.87 -0.51 4.28
C VAL A 58 8.82 -0.07 2.81
N MET A 59 9.66 0.89 2.43
CA MET A 59 9.76 1.41 1.07
C MET A 59 9.98 0.30 0.04
N ASN A 60 10.90 -0.63 0.33
CA ASN A 60 11.17 -1.78 -0.53
C ASN A 60 9.90 -2.64 -0.76
N HIS A 61 9.11 -2.88 0.28
CA HIS A 61 7.84 -3.59 0.12
C HIS A 61 6.84 -2.83 -0.74
N PHE A 62 6.74 -1.50 -0.59
CA PHE A 62 5.87 -0.68 -1.44
C PHE A 62 6.33 -0.69 -2.89
N ILE A 63 7.62 -0.49 -3.17
CA ILE A 63 8.16 -0.51 -4.54
C ILE A 63 7.85 -1.84 -5.22
N ILE A 64 8.10 -2.97 -4.56
CA ILE A 64 7.82 -4.28 -5.14
C ILE A 64 6.31 -4.44 -5.42
N LEU A 65 5.44 -4.01 -4.49
CA LEU A 65 4.00 -4.05 -4.71
C LEU A 65 3.58 -3.21 -5.93
N TYR A 66 4.07 -1.97 -6.05
CA TYR A 66 3.78 -1.12 -7.21
C TYR A 66 4.34 -1.68 -8.51
N ASN A 67 5.49 -2.36 -8.48
CA ASN A 67 6.04 -2.98 -9.68
C ASN A 67 5.21 -4.17 -10.16
N VAL A 68 4.58 -4.93 -9.25
CA VAL A 68 3.83 -6.14 -9.62
C VAL A 68 2.32 -5.92 -9.76
N PHE A 69 1.72 -4.97 -9.03
CA PHE A 69 0.28 -4.67 -9.11
C PHE A 69 -0.01 -3.29 -9.74
N GLY A 70 1.01 -2.50 -10.07
CA GLY A 70 0.84 -1.16 -10.61
C GLY A 70 -0.03 -0.26 -9.71
N GLU A 71 -0.88 0.53 -10.36
CA GLU A 71 -1.82 1.44 -9.71
C GLU A 71 -2.89 0.72 -8.85
N ALA A 72 -3.08 -0.59 -9.01
CA ALA A 72 -3.98 -1.37 -8.16
C ALA A 72 -3.42 -1.57 -6.74
N THR A 73 -2.13 -1.31 -6.52
CA THR A 73 -1.48 -1.38 -5.20
C THR A 73 -2.16 -0.47 -4.19
N THR A 74 -2.42 0.79 -4.56
CA THR A 74 -3.04 1.79 -3.67
C THR A 74 -4.39 1.29 -3.12
N PRO A 75 -5.40 0.97 -3.95
CA PRO A 75 -6.67 0.48 -3.43
C PRO A 75 -6.55 -0.86 -2.69
N LEU A 76 -5.66 -1.76 -3.11
CA LEU A 76 -5.42 -3.02 -2.39
C LEU A 76 -4.84 -2.78 -0.98
N LEU A 77 -3.92 -1.83 -0.82
CA LEU A 77 -3.37 -1.45 0.48
C LEU A 77 -4.46 -0.86 1.38
N PHE A 78 -5.23 0.12 0.90
CA PHE A 78 -6.31 0.73 1.69
C PHE A 78 -7.42 -0.26 2.06
N TYR A 79 -7.67 -1.26 1.23
CA TYR A 79 -8.59 -2.35 1.54
C TYR A 79 -8.03 -3.35 2.56
N LYS A 80 -6.74 -3.72 2.45
CA LYS A 80 -6.10 -4.74 3.30
C LYS A 80 -5.63 -4.23 4.65
N LEU A 81 -5.38 -2.93 4.78
CA LEU A 81 -4.90 -2.31 6.00
C LEU A 81 -6.06 -1.68 6.78
N ASP A 82 -5.92 -1.70 8.11
CA ASP A 82 -6.91 -1.16 9.03
C ASP A 82 -6.89 0.39 8.97
N LYS A 83 -8.06 1.01 9.23
CA LYS A 83 -8.25 2.47 9.11
C LYS A 83 -7.30 3.30 9.96
N ASP A 84 -6.85 2.76 11.08
CA ASP A 84 -5.91 3.38 11.99
C ASP A 84 -4.48 3.49 11.43
N LEU A 85 -4.16 2.71 10.39
CA LEU A 85 -2.89 2.79 9.67
C LEU A 85 -2.97 3.66 8.42
N TRP A 86 -4.15 4.15 8.06
CA TRP A 86 -4.36 4.88 6.81
C TRP A 86 -3.60 6.19 6.73
N SER A 87 -3.41 6.89 7.86
CA SER A 87 -2.61 8.12 7.92
C SER A 87 -1.16 7.85 7.51
N ILE A 88 -0.54 6.85 8.12
CA ILE A 88 0.83 6.42 7.81
C ILE A 88 0.93 5.93 6.36
N LEU A 89 -0.02 5.07 5.95
CA LEU A 89 -0.09 4.54 4.58
C LEU A 89 -0.18 5.67 3.55
N LYS A 90 -1.06 6.65 3.76
CA LYS A 90 -1.22 7.80 2.87
C LYS A 90 0.08 8.58 2.74
N THR A 91 0.83 8.78 3.83
CA THR A 91 2.14 9.44 3.77
C THR A 91 3.08 8.75 2.77
N PHE A 92 3.18 7.42 2.82
CA PHE A 92 4.00 6.66 1.86
C PHE A 92 3.50 6.78 0.42
N VAL A 93 2.17 6.71 0.20
CA VAL A 93 1.58 6.81 -1.15
C VAL A 93 1.83 8.19 -1.75
N ILE A 94 1.72 9.26 -0.96
CA ILE A 94 2.03 10.63 -1.39
C ILE A 94 3.53 10.78 -1.68
N TYR A 95 4.39 10.28 -0.79
CA TYR A 95 5.84 10.35 -0.99
C TYR A 95 6.30 9.63 -2.26
N LEU A 96 5.60 8.56 -2.65
CA LEU A 96 5.85 7.82 -3.89
C LEU A 96 5.19 8.44 -5.14
N GLU A 97 4.52 9.59 -5.01
CA GLU A 97 3.75 10.26 -6.07
C GLU A 97 2.67 9.35 -6.70
N ARG A 98 2.08 8.45 -5.90
CA ARG A 98 1.05 7.48 -6.32
C ARG A 98 -0.37 7.88 -5.97
N LEU A 99 -0.56 9.06 -5.39
CA LEU A 99 -1.89 9.64 -5.16
C LEU A 99 -2.09 10.80 -6.15
N PRO A 100 -2.96 10.66 -7.16
CA PRO A 100 -3.23 11.76 -8.09
C PRO A 100 -3.98 12.89 -7.35
N GLU A 101 -3.65 14.15 -7.67
CA GLU A 101 -4.32 15.32 -7.08
C GLU A 101 -5.83 15.39 -7.41
N PHE A 102 -6.23 14.81 -8.55
CA PHE A 102 -7.61 14.78 -9.01
C PHE A 102 -7.97 13.44 -9.68
N PRO A 103 -9.23 12.98 -9.55
CA PRO A 103 -10.32 13.59 -8.78
C PRO A 103 -10.11 13.43 -7.27
N LEU A 104 -10.64 14.39 -6.49
CA LEU A 104 -10.66 14.27 -5.03
C LEU A 104 -11.46 13.03 -4.63
N THR A 105 -10.88 12.25 -3.72
CA THR A 105 -11.46 11.03 -3.16
C THR A 105 -11.39 11.08 -1.64
N ALA A 106 -12.09 10.18 -0.95
CA ALA A 106 -12.01 10.07 0.51
C ALA A 106 -10.58 9.85 1.04
N LEU A 107 -9.63 9.40 0.20
CA LEU A 107 -8.21 9.32 0.55
C LEU A 107 -7.59 10.70 0.78
N HIS A 108 -8.09 11.74 0.13
CA HIS A 108 -7.60 13.11 0.25
C HIS A 108 -7.93 13.71 1.63
N ASP A 109 -9.02 13.27 2.26
CA ASP A 109 -9.45 13.74 3.59
C ASP A 109 -8.68 13.09 4.75
N ILE A 110 -7.98 11.98 4.50
CA ILE A 110 -7.19 11.29 5.52
C ILE A 110 -5.99 12.18 5.93
N PRO A 111 -5.73 12.43 7.22
CA PRO A 111 -4.58 13.21 7.63
C PRO A 111 -3.27 12.50 7.26
N ILE A 112 -2.20 13.26 7.07
CA ILE A 112 -0.85 12.74 6.81
C ILE A 112 -0.14 12.58 8.16
N ASP A 113 0.65 11.52 8.32
CA ASP A 113 1.55 11.38 9.46
C ASP A 113 2.81 12.23 9.22
N GLU A 114 2.87 13.39 9.88
CA GLU A 114 3.97 14.36 9.73
C GLU A 114 5.32 13.78 10.17
N LYS A 115 5.34 12.99 11.25
CA LYS A 115 6.58 12.37 11.74
C LYS A 115 7.12 11.36 10.74
N CYS A 116 6.23 10.55 10.15
CA CYS A 116 6.58 9.61 9.09
C CYS A 116 7.08 10.35 7.85
N LEU A 117 6.48 11.49 7.50
CA LEU A 117 6.89 12.29 6.35
C LEU A 117 8.28 12.89 6.55
N GLN A 118 8.59 13.37 7.74
CA GLN A 118 9.94 13.83 8.10
C GLN A 118 10.97 12.71 7.94
N LEU A 119 10.69 11.53 8.52
CA LEU A 119 11.58 10.35 8.38
C LEU A 119 11.79 9.91 6.92
N LEU A 120 10.81 10.14 6.05
CA LEU A 120 10.90 9.85 4.62
C LEU A 120 11.75 10.89 3.87
N ASN A 121 11.66 12.16 4.24
CA ASN A 121 12.44 13.24 3.62
C ASN A 121 13.90 13.27 4.10
N ASP A 122 14.19 12.68 5.26
CA ASP A 122 15.55 12.59 5.83
C ASP A 122 16.37 11.39 5.27
N LEU A 123 15.80 10.61 4.34
CA LEU A 123 16.48 9.50 3.62
C LEU A 123 17.52 9.99 2.62
#